data_AF-A0A133XSZ7-F1
#
_entry.id   AF-A0A133XSZ7-F1
#
_cell.length_a   1.000
_cell.length_b   1.000
_cell.length_c   1.000
_cell.angle_alpha   90.00
_cell.angle_beta   90.00
_cell.angle_gamma   90.00
#
_symmetry.space_group_name_H-M   'P 1'
#
loop_
_entity.id
_entity.type
_entity.pdbx_description
1 polymer ?
#
loop_
_entity_poly.entity_id
_entity_poly.type
_entity_poly.pdbx_seq_one_letter_code
_entity_poly.pdbx_strand_id
1 'polypeptide(L)'
;GEGMDLMIIDEAQEYTDDQESSLKYVVTSSQNPQTILLGTPPTAVSAGTVFPKFRKAVLNGDKPDNGWAEWGVDEQTDVHDVEAWYLTNPSLGSIFTERSIRDEIGPDTDDFNIQRLGLWISYNQKSAITAEEWGRLAVKRLPKLTSKLYVGIKYGNDGANVAMSIAVKSTKNRVFIEAIDCRSVRGGNQWILNFLKSASVEKVVVDGASGQGLLEREMKDVRLKAPILPTVKEIIHANADWEQGIFQETIQHKGQPSLVQVVTNCEKRTIGSSGGFGYKSQFDDMDIALMDSCILAHWACVEAKPVRKQKIWY
;
A
#
# COMPACT_ATOMS: atom_id res chain seq x y z
N GLY A 1 -32.07 27.58 11.10
CA GLY A 1 -32.09 26.11 11.07
C GLY A 1 -32.57 25.65 12.42
N GLU A 2 -33.46 24.67 12.45
CA GLU A 2 -33.81 23.98 13.69
C GLU A 2 -32.66 23.03 14.05
N GLY A 3 -32.30 22.97 15.32
CA GLY A 3 -31.27 22.07 15.82
C GLY A 3 -31.83 20.70 16.15
N MET A 4 -31.07 19.65 15.86
CA MET A 4 -31.45 18.28 16.19
C MET A 4 -30.61 17.78 17.38
N ASP A 5 -31.27 17.23 18.40
CA ASP A 5 -30.59 16.65 19.58
C ASP A 5 -30.13 15.20 19.32
N LEU A 6 -30.88 14.45 18.53
CA LEU A 6 -30.61 13.05 18.21
C LEU A 6 -30.76 12.81 16.71
N MET A 7 -29.71 12.25 16.10
CA MET A 7 -29.70 11.78 14.73
C MET A 7 -29.52 10.26 14.72
N ILE A 8 -30.42 9.55 14.05
CA ILE A 8 -30.31 8.10 13.86
C ILE A 8 -30.17 7.85 12.37
N ILE A 9 -29.10 7.17 11.98
CA ILE A 9 -28.82 6.79 10.59
C ILE A 9 -28.83 5.26 10.55
N ASP A 10 -29.84 4.73 9.88
CA ASP A 10 -29.98 3.31 9.60
C ASP A 10 -29.29 2.99 8.26
N GLU A 11 -28.92 1.71 8.07
CA GLU A 11 -28.14 1.24 6.93
C GLU A 11 -26.86 2.07 6.69
N ALA A 12 -26.14 2.36 7.78
CA ALA A 12 -24.98 3.25 7.77
C ALA A 12 -23.83 2.77 6.86
N GLN A 13 -23.81 1.49 6.47
CA GLN A 13 -22.88 0.98 5.46
C GLN A 13 -23.11 1.58 4.05
N GLU A 14 -24.24 2.22 3.80
CA GLU A 14 -24.50 3.00 2.59
C GLU A 14 -24.28 4.51 2.78
N TYR A 15 -23.94 4.94 4.00
CA TYR A 15 -23.78 6.35 4.34
C TYR A 15 -22.45 6.92 3.81
N THR A 16 -22.56 7.91 2.92
CA THR A 16 -21.41 8.50 2.20
C THR A 16 -20.87 9.78 2.86
N ASP A 17 -19.62 10.12 2.57
CA ASP A 17 -18.98 11.35 3.08
C ASP A 17 -19.76 12.62 2.67
N ASP A 18 -20.38 12.64 1.47
CA ASP A 18 -21.20 13.75 0.99
C ASP A 18 -22.46 13.91 1.86
N GLN A 19 -23.13 12.80 2.18
CA GLN A 19 -24.30 12.82 3.06
C GLN A 19 -23.92 13.25 4.49
N GLU A 20 -22.78 12.79 5.01
CA GLU A 20 -22.23 13.25 6.30
C GLU A 20 -22.01 14.76 6.30
N SER A 21 -21.37 15.30 5.27
CA SER A 21 -21.08 16.73 5.18
C SER A 21 -22.35 17.60 5.22
N SER A 22 -23.46 17.08 4.66
CA SER A 22 -24.74 17.78 4.63
C SER A 22 -25.48 17.79 5.98
N LEU A 23 -25.30 16.73 6.78
CA LEU A 23 -26.03 16.53 8.03
C LEU A 23 -25.24 16.98 9.27
N LYS A 24 -23.91 16.96 9.20
CA LYS A 24 -23.01 17.25 10.33
C LYS A 24 -23.29 18.60 11.01
N TYR A 25 -23.67 19.62 10.24
CA TYR A 25 -23.91 20.96 10.78
C TYR A 25 -25.30 21.14 11.40
N VAL A 26 -26.22 20.20 11.19
CA VAL A 26 -27.60 20.27 11.73
C VAL A 26 -27.63 19.95 13.22
N VAL A 27 -26.74 19.06 13.68
CA VAL A 27 -26.73 18.55 15.06
C VAL A 27 -25.93 19.44 16.02
N THR A 28 -25.01 20.28 15.51
CA THR A 28 -24.09 21.10 16.34
C THR A 28 -24.75 22.20 17.19
N SER A 29 -26.04 22.48 16.99
CA SER A 29 -26.76 23.50 17.74
C SER A 29 -27.40 23.00 19.05
N SER A 30 -27.33 21.68 19.31
CA SER A 30 -27.76 21.07 20.58
C SER A 30 -26.68 21.19 21.67
N GLN A 31 -27.11 21.23 22.94
CA GLN A 31 -26.20 21.21 24.10
C GLN A 31 -25.55 19.83 24.33
N ASN A 32 -26.17 18.75 23.86
CA ASN A 32 -25.64 17.39 23.97
C ASN A 32 -26.08 16.54 22.76
N PRO A 33 -25.52 16.81 21.56
CA PRO A 33 -25.91 16.13 20.35
C PRO A 33 -25.50 14.65 20.37
N GLN A 34 -26.41 13.75 19.98
CA GLN A 34 -26.11 12.34 19.81
C GLN A 34 -26.35 11.90 18.36
N THR A 35 -25.45 11.09 17.82
CA THR A 35 -25.62 10.41 16.53
C THR A 35 -25.49 8.91 16.75
N ILE A 36 -26.48 8.15 16.29
CA ILE A 36 -26.51 6.68 16.36
C ILE A 36 -26.46 6.15 14.93
N LEU A 37 -25.45 5.35 14.63
CA LEU A 37 -25.29 4.65 13.36
C LEU A 37 -25.67 3.18 13.57
N LEU A 38 -26.56 2.66 12.73
CA LEU A 38 -26.98 1.27 12.71
C LEU A 38 -26.75 0.71 11.31
N GLY A 39 -26.29 -0.53 11.21
CA GLY A 39 -26.03 -1.14 9.91
C GLY A 39 -25.29 -2.46 10.02
N THR A 40 -25.11 -3.11 8.88
CA THR A 40 -24.31 -4.33 8.74
C THR A 40 -22.91 -4.00 8.21
N PRO A 41 -21.94 -4.93 8.25
CA PRO A 41 -20.68 -4.71 7.55
C PRO A 41 -20.94 -4.46 6.05
N PRO A 42 -20.14 -3.59 5.40
CA PRO A 42 -20.36 -3.24 3.99
C PRO A 42 -20.07 -4.44 3.07
N THR A 43 -20.87 -4.56 2.01
CA THR A 43 -20.62 -5.51 0.92
C THR A 43 -19.73 -4.88 -0.16
N ALA A 44 -19.35 -5.65 -1.19
CA ALA A 44 -18.61 -5.14 -2.36
C ALA A 44 -19.32 -3.99 -3.10
N VAL A 45 -20.65 -3.93 -2.99
CA VAL A 45 -21.49 -2.96 -3.71
C VAL A 45 -21.93 -1.78 -2.84
N SER A 46 -21.62 -1.82 -1.54
CA SER A 46 -21.97 -0.74 -0.61
C SER A 46 -21.18 0.52 -0.93
N ALA A 47 -21.89 1.66 -1.01
CA ALA A 47 -21.30 2.94 -1.40
C ALA A 47 -20.76 3.75 -0.21
N GLY A 48 -21.14 3.37 1.02
CA GLY A 48 -20.84 4.14 2.22
C GLY A 48 -19.41 3.94 2.73
N THR A 49 -18.76 5.07 3.00
CA THR A 49 -17.38 5.13 3.52
C THR A 49 -17.33 5.57 4.98
N VAL A 50 -18.41 6.15 5.50
CA VAL A 50 -18.44 6.75 6.84
C VAL A 50 -18.43 5.68 7.93
N PHE A 51 -19.25 4.64 7.80
CA PHE A 51 -19.39 3.59 8.81
C PHE A 51 -18.10 2.76 9.02
N PRO A 52 -17.38 2.32 7.96
CA PRO A 52 -16.10 1.64 8.13
C PRO A 52 -15.00 2.54 8.73
N LYS A 53 -14.93 3.81 8.30
CA LYS A 53 -13.98 4.79 8.87
C LYS A 53 -14.27 5.03 10.35
N PHE A 54 -15.55 5.14 10.72
CA PHE A 54 -15.98 5.35 12.10
C PHE A 54 -15.60 4.15 12.97
N ARG A 55 -15.93 2.93 12.55
CA ARG A 55 -15.51 1.69 13.22
C ARG A 55 -14.00 1.69 13.49
N LYS A 56 -13.19 1.89 12.44
CA LYS A 56 -11.72 1.89 12.55
C LYS A 56 -11.23 2.93 13.55
N ALA A 57 -11.74 4.16 13.50
CA ALA A 57 -11.34 5.23 14.40
C ALA A 57 -11.72 4.96 15.87
N VAL A 58 -12.90 4.39 16.13
CA VAL A 58 -13.30 4.05 17.50
C VAL A 58 -12.44 2.90 18.05
N LEU A 59 -12.24 1.83 17.27
CA LEU A 59 -11.43 0.68 17.69
C LEU A 59 -9.94 1.04 17.89
N ASN A 60 -9.43 2.03 17.16
CA ASN A 60 -8.08 2.58 17.36
C ASN A 60 -7.95 3.52 18.57
N GLY A 61 -9.07 3.95 19.16
CA GLY A 61 -9.07 4.94 20.24
C GLY A 61 -8.91 6.40 19.75
N ASP A 62 -9.05 6.66 18.46
CA ASP A 62 -8.95 8.01 17.86
C ASP A 62 -10.17 8.90 18.18
N LYS A 63 -11.24 8.29 18.72
CA LYS A 63 -12.52 8.93 19.02
C LYS A 63 -12.96 8.68 20.47
N PRO A 64 -12.41 9.41 21.45
CA PRO A 64 -12.60 9.13 22.88
C PRO A 64 -14.04 9.29 23.37
N ASP A 65 -14.84 10.15 22.73
CA ASP A 65 -16.24 10.41 23.11
C ASP A 65 -17.26 9.50 22.38
N ASN A 66 -16.78 8.50 21.64
CA ASN A 66 -17.63 7.63 20.82
C ASN A 66 -17.55 6.17 21.29
N GLY A 67 -18.62 5.42 21.06
CA GLY A 67 -18.69 3.99 21.34
C GLY A 67 -18.94 3.17 20.07
N TRP A 68 -18.51 1.92 20.11
CA TRP A 68 -18.80 0.93 19.07
C TRP A 68 -19.16 -0.39 19.73
N ALA A 69 -20.22 -1.04 19.23
CA ALA A 69 -20.64 -2.36 19.64
C ALA A 69 -21.03 -3.15 18.39
N GLU A 70 -20.53 -4.37 18.27
CA GLU A 70 -20.81 -5.25 17.14
C GLU A 70 -20.92 -6.70 17.60
N TRP A 71 -21.68 -7.48 16.85
CA TRP A 71 -21.80 -8.93 16.98
C TRP A 71 -21.46 -9.51 15.63
N GLY A 72 -20.34 -10.22 15.56
CA GLY A 72 -19.83 -10.76 14.31
C GLY A 72 -18.77 -11.82 14.50
N VAL A 73 -18.47 -12.54 13.43
CA VAL A 73 -17.32 -13.44 13.35
C VAL A 73 -16.09 -12.71 12.82
N ASP A 74 -14.90 -13.11 13.28
CA ASP A 74 -13.62 -12.52 12.83
C ASP A 74 -13.19 -13.03 11.45
N GLU A 75 -13.61 -14.25 11.09
CA GLU A 75 -13.27 -14.91 9.83
C GLU A 75 -14.49 -15.59 9.20
N GLN A 76 -14.37 -15.91 7.90
CA GLN A 76 -15.42 -16.61 7.19
C GLN A 76 -15.72 -17.94 7.88
N THR A 77 -16.98 -18.10 8.27
CA THR A 77 -17.46 -19.21 9.09
C THR A 77 -18.47 -20.03 8.29
N ASP A 78 -18.57 -21.33 8.61
CA ASP A 78 -19.58 -22.20 8.01
C ASP A 78 -20.98 -21.65 8.29
N VAL A 79 -21.77 -21.46 7.23
CA VAL A 79 -23.14 -20.93 7.33
C VAL A 79 -24.05 -21.85 8.15
N HIS A 80 -23.66 -23.10 8.37
CA HIS A 80 -24.37 -24.07 9.21
C HIS A 80 -23.85 -24.17 10.66
N ASP A 81 -22.89 -23.33 11.06
CA ASP A 81 -22.40 -23.29 12.45
C ASP A 81 -23.43 -22.63 13.38
N VAL A 82 -24.14 -23.46 14.15
CA VAL A 82 -25.17 -23.03 15.10
C VAL A 82 -24.60 -22.17 16.22
N GLU A 83 -23.37 -22.44 16.69
CA GLU A 83 -22.75 -21.64 17.74
C GLU A 83 -22.44 -20.23 17.23
N ALA A 84 -21.96 -20.12 16.00
CA ALA A 84 -21.76 -18.82 15.35
C ALA A 84 -23.08 -18.04 15.20
N TRP A 85 -24.21 -18.71 14.97
CA TRP A 85 -25.51 -18.05 14.92
C TRP A 85 -25.88 -17.42 16.27
N TYR A 86 -25.75 -18.15 17.38
CA TYR A 86 -26.03 -17.61 18.71
C TYR A 86 -25.04 -16.54 19.16
N LEU A 87 -23.78 -16.64 18.73
CA LEU A 87 -22.75 -15.62 19.00
C LEU A 87 -23.08 -14.28 18.34
N THR A 88 -23.58 -14.32 17.12
CA THR A 88 -23.73 -13.13 16.25
C THR A 88 -25.14 -12.54 16.25
N ASN A 89 -26.15 -13.27 16.76
CA ASN A 89 -27.54 -12.85 16.74
C ASN A 89 -28.14 -12.86 18.17
N PRO A 90 -28.03 -11.75 18.93
CA PRO A 90 -28.48 -11.68 20.33
C PRO A 90 -29.97 -11.98 20.56
N SER A 91 -30.80 -11.92 19.52
CA SER A 91 -32.25 -12.18 19.59
C SER A 91 -32.66 -13.57 19.08
N LEU A 92 -31.71 -14.41 18.67
CA LEU A 92 -31.95 -15.80 18.31
C LEU A 92 -32.40 -16.61 19.54
N GLY A 93 -33.50 -17.34 19.39
CA GLY A 93 -34.12 -18.08 20.49
C GLY A 93 -35.18 -17.28 21.27
N SER A 94 -35.31 -15.97 21.02
CA SER A 94 -36.36 -15.14 21.60
C SER A 94 -37.29 -14.51 20.55
N ILE A 95 -36.75 -13.81 19.55
CA ILE A 95 -37.52 -13.11 18.51
C ILE A 95 -37.69 -14.00 17.28
N PHE A 96 -36.66 -14.77 16.94
CA PHE A 96 -36.67 -15.70 15.83
C PHE A 96 -35.96 -16.99 16.19
N THR A 97 -36.02 -17.98 15.30
CA THR A 97 -35.55 -19.35 15.57
C THR A 97 -34.47 -19.76 14.61
N GLU A 98 -33.73 -20.81 14.93
CA GLU A 98 -32.75 -21.41 14.02
C GLU A 98 -33.38 -21.84 12.69
N ARG A 99 -34.67 -22.17 12.66
CA ARG A 99 -35.38 -22.45 11.41
C ARG A 99 -35.37 -21.24 10.48
N SER A 100 -35.59 -20.04 11.04
CA SER A 100 -35.57 -18.80 10.27
C SER A 100 -34.21 -18.58 9.62
N ILE A 101 -33.10 -18.81 10.36
CA ILE A 101 -31.75 -18.72 9.80
C ILE A 101 -31.55 -19.75 8.70
N ARG A 102 -31.95 -21.01 8.92
CA ARG A 102 -31.83 -22.07 7.90
C ARG A 102 -32.56 -21.73 6.61
N ASP A 103 -33.72 -21.08 6.70
CA ASP A 103 -34.51 -20.69 5.52
C ASP A 103 -33.86 -19.53 4.73
N GLU A 104 -32.93 -18.77 5.34
CA GLU A 104 -32.18 -17.68 4.71
C GLU A 104 -30.85 -18.11 4.08
N ILE A 105 -30.36 -19.31 4.38
CA ILE A 105 -29.11 -19.83 3.82
C ILE A 105 -29.31 -20.04 2.31
N GLY A 106 -28.76 -19.11 1.54
CA GLY A 106 -28.75 -19.14 0.09
C GLY A 106 -27.44 -19.71 -0.49
N PRO A 107 -27.31 -19.70 -1.83
CA PRO A 107 -26.06 -20.10 -2.49
C PRO A 107 -24.92 -19.11 -2.29
N ASP A 108 -25.22 -17.86 -1.89
CA ASP A 108 -24.21 -16.83 -1.61
C ASP A 108 -23.82 -16.86 -0.12
N THR A 109 -22.80 -17.66 0.18
CA THR A 109 -22.29 -17.83 1.54
C THR A 109 -21.52 -16.62 2.06
N ASP A 110 -21.01 -15.77 1.16
CA ASP A 110 -20.24 -14.57 1.52
C ASP A 110 -21.21 -13.48 1.98
N ASP A 111 -22.30 -13.26 1.24
CA ASP A 111 -23.38 -12.36 1.66
C ASP A 111 -23.98 -12.81 3.00
N PHE A 112 -24.20 -14.12 3.19
CA PHE A 112 -24.66 -14.65 4.48
C PHE A 112 -23.68 -14.35 5.62
N ASN A 113 -22.37 -14.54 5.40
CA ASN A 113 -21.36 -14.23 6.40
C ASN A 113 -21.36 -12.73 6.76
N ILE A 114 -21.50 -11.84 5.78
CA ILE A 114 -21.57 -10.39 5.99
C ILE A 114 -22.85 -10.01 6.75
N GLN A 115 -24.01 -10.39 6.21
CA GLN A 115 -25.31 -9.89 6.65
C GLN A 115 -25.80 -10.59 7.92
N ARG A 116 -25.63 -11.91 8.02
CA ARG A 116 -26.17 -12.73 9.12
C ARG A 116 -25.14 -13.01 10.21
N LEU A 117 -23.86 -13.14 9.86
CA LEU A 117 -22.78 -13.41 10.82
C LEU A 117 -21.91 -12.19 11.11
N GLY A 118 -22.24 -11.01 10.59
CA GLY A 118 -21.53 -9.76 10.92
C GLY A 118 -20.05 -9.76 10.50
N LEU A 119 -19.68 -10.52 9.48
CA LEU A 119 -18.30 -10.59 8.99
C LEU A 119 -17.89 -9.27 8.34
N TRP A 120 -16.94 -8.58 8.96
CA TRP A 120 -16.22 -7.49 8.32
C TRP A 120 -15.17 -8.07 7.38
N ILE A 121 -15.52 -8.23 6.10
CA ILE A 121 -14.56 -8.68 5.09
C ILE A 121 -13.44 -7.65 5.00
N SER A 122 -12.28 -8.01 5.56
CA SER A 122 -11.04 -7.45 5.05
C SER A 122 -10.89 -8.02 3.65
N TYR A 123 -11.03 -7.20 2.62
CA TYR A 123 -10.44 -7.55 1.33
C TYR A 123 -8.95 -7.63 1.57
N ASN A 124 -8.49 -8.82 1.97
CA ASN A 124 -7.10 -9.18 1.90
C ASN A 124 -6.85 -9.33 0.40
N GLN A 125 -6.81 -8.21 -0.32
CA GLN A 125 -6.36 -8.20 -1.70
C GLN A 125 -4.99 -8.85 -1.64
N LYS A 126 -4.88 -10.08 -2.17
CA LYS A 126 -3.61 -10.78 -2.17
C LYS A 126 -2.62 -9.84 -2.83
N SER A 127 -1.63 -9.39 -2.07
CA SER A 127 -0.62 -8.51 -2.63
C SER A 127 0.04 -9.24 -3.80
N ALA A 128 0.37 -8.48 -4.84
CA ALA A 128 1.12 -8.98 -5.98
C ALA A 128 2.46 -9.60 -5.55
N ILE A 129 3.00 -9.18 -4.39
CA ILE A 129 4.16 -9.79 -3.75
C ILE A 129 3.78 -10.15 -2.32
N THR A 130 3.83 -11.43 -1.97
CA THR A 130 3.47 -11.90 -0.63
C THR A 130 4.56 -11.60 0.40
N ALA A 131 4.19 -11.51 1.67
CA ALA A 131 5.14 -11.40 2.78
C ALA A 131 6.11 -12.58 2.85
N GLU A 132 5.67 -13.77 2.43
CA GLU A 132 6.53 -14.95 2.36
C GLU A 132 7.57 -14.82 1.25
N GLU A 133 7.16 -14.44 0.03
CA GLU A 133 8.09 -14.20 -1.09
C GLU A 133 9.14 -13.16 -0.75
N TRP A 134 8.71 -12.01 -0.20
CA TRP A 134 9.65 -10.98 0.22
C TRP A 134 10.52 -11.46 1.39
N GLY A 135 9.95 -12.15 2.37
CA GLY A 135 10.66 -12.71 3.51
C GLY A 135 11.80 -13.66 3.14
N ARG A 136 11.65 -14.46 2.08
CA ARG A 136 12.72 -15.36 1.57
C ARG A 136 13.96 -14.62 1.06
N LEU A 137 13.81 -13.35 0.66
CA LEU A 137 14.90 -12.50 0.15
C LEU A 137 15.66 -11.78 1.28
N ALA A 138 15.13 -11.81 2.50
CA ALA A 138 15.72 -11.10 3.63
C ALA A 138 17.03 -11.74 4.10
N VAL A 139 18.05 -10.92 4.34
CA VAL A 139 19.36 -11.36 4.84
C VAL A 139 19.63 -10.86 6.25
N LYS A 140 20.10 -11.76 7.12
CA LYS A 140 20.49 -11.41 8.49
C LYS A 140 21.76 -10.56 8.51
N ARG A 141 22.74 -10.85 7.64
CA ARG A 141 24.02 -10.13 7.53
C ARG A 141 24.17 -9.50 6.16
N LEU A 142 24.80 -8.33 6.11
CA LEU A 142 25.11 -7.65 4.86
C LEU A 142 25.99 -8.55 3.97
N PRO A 143 25.60 -8.80 2.71
CA PRO A 143 26.41 -9.62 1.83
C PRO A 143 27.67 -8.86 1.39
N LYS A 144 28.67 -9.59 0.89
CA LYS A 144 29.86 -8.96 0.31
C LYS A 144 29.46 -8.25 -0.98
N LEU A 145 29.57 -6.93 -0.98
CA LEU A 145 29.28 -6.05 -2.11
C LEU A 145 30.44 -6.08 -3.12
N THR A 146 30.13 -6.15 -4.42
CA THR A 146 31.11 -6.38 -5.50
C THR A 146 31.08 -5.30 -6.58
N SER A 147 30.18 -4.32 -6.48
CA SER A 147 30.10 -3.17 -7.39
C SER A 147 29.95 -1.85 -6.64
N LYS A 148 30.03 -0.75 -7.39
CA LYS A 148 29.51 0.56 -6.97
C LYS A 148 27.98 0.53 -6.84
N LEU A 149 27.42 1.60 -6.28
CA LEU A 149 25.99 1.77 -6.07
C LEU A 149 25.28 2.18 -7.37
N TYR A 150 24.10 1.63 -7.57
CA TYR A 150 23.11 2.07 -8.54
C TYR A 150 21.98 2.72 -7.74
N VAL A 151 21.59 3.94 -8.12
CA VAL A 151 20.62 4.72 -7.36
C VAL A 151 19.36 4.87 -8.19
N GLY A 152 18.21 4.56 -7.59
CA GLY A 152 16.89 4.82 -8.15
C GLY A 152 16.20 5.90 -7.34
N ILE A 153 15.63 6.88 -8.02
CA ILE A 153 14.92 8.02 -7.44
C ILE A 153 13.56 8.11 -8.08
N LYS A 154 12.51 8.12 -7.25
CA LYS A 154 11.13 8.21 -7.70
C LYS A 154 10.45 9.41 -7.06
N TYR A 155 9.98 10.35 -7.87
CA TYR A 155 9.02 11.34 -7.42
C TYR A 155 7.60 10.75 -7.45
N GLY A 156 6.87 10.98 -6.36
CA GLY A 156 5.48 10.57 -6.20
C GLY A 156 4.57 11.17 -7.28
N ASN A 157 3.49 10.48 -7.60
CA ASN A 157 2.57 10.86 -8.67
C ASN A 157 1.79 12.15 -8.34
N ASP A 158 1.53 12.38 -7.05
CA ASP A 158 0.89 13.58 -6.51
C ASP A 158 1.88 14.74 -6.30
N GLY A 159 3.17 14.50 -6.50
CA GLY A 159 4.25 15.46 -6.26
C GLY A 159 4.50 15.79 -4.78
N ALA A 160 3.93 15.03 -3.83
CA ALA A 160 4.08 15.31 -2.41
C ALA A 160 5.45 14.91 -1.88
N ASN A 161 6.00 13.80 -2.38
CA ASN A 161 7.24 13.20 -1.90
C ASN A 161 8.20 12.74 -3.02
N VAL A 162 9.41 12.37 -2.58
CA VAL A 162 10.46 11.77 -3.39
C VAL A 162 11.16 10.70 -2.57
N ALA A 163 11.30 9.51 -3.16
CA ALA A 163 12.00 8.37 -2.57
C ALA A 163 13.33 8.13 -3.28
N MET A 164 14.34 7.71 -2.52
CA MET A 164 15.64 7.28 -3.05
C MET A 164 16.01 5.93 -2.46
N SER A 165 16.41 5.00 -3.34
CA SER A 165 16.87 3.67 -2.99
C SER A 165 18.17 3.33 -3.72
N ILE A 166 18.87 2.32 -3.20
CA ILE A 166 20.12 1.83 -3.77
C ILE A 166 20.05 0.35 -4.10
N ALA A 167 20.79 -0.04 -5.13
CA ALA A 167 21.05 -1.41 -5.49
C ALA A 167 22.56 -1.60 -5.72
N VAL A 168 23.07 -2.78 -5.38
CA VAL A 168 24.48 -3.10 -5.52
C VAL A 168 24.66 -4.60 -5.76
N LYS A 169 25.55 -4.96 -6.69
CA LYS A 169 25.86 -6.37 -6.93
C LYS A 169 26.51 -6.98 -5.69
N SER A 170 26.07 -8.17 -5.33
CA SER A 170 26.66 -8.96 -4.25
C SER A 170 27.23 -10.27 -4.80
N THR A 171 27.83 -11.07 -3.93
CA THR A 171 28.32 -12.41 -4.29
C THR A 171 27.21 -13.29 -4.87
N LYS A 172 27.59 -14.27 -5.70
CA LYS A 172 26.65 -15.20 -6.37
C LYS A 172 25.65 -14.52 -7.33
N ASN A 173 26.07 -13.41 -7.94
CA ASN A 173 25.28 -12.69 -8.94
C ASN A 173 23.91 -12.22 -8.43
N ARG A 174 23.81 -11.93 -7.14
CA ARG A 174 22.61 -11.36 -6.51
C ARG A 174 22.71 -9.84 -6.44
N VAL A 175 21.58 -9.17 -6.23
CA VAL A 175 21.50 -7.73 -6.06
C VAL A 175 20.98 -7.43 -4.66
N PHE A 176 21.78 -6.71 -3.89
CA PHE A 176 21.37 -6.22 -2.58
C PHE A 176 20.73 -4.83 -2.72
N ILE A 177 19.58 -4.62 -2.08
CA ILE A 177 18.73 -3.43 -2.25
C ILE A 177 18.32 -2.90 -0.88
N GLU A 178 18.38 -1.58 -0.72
CA GLU A 178 17.88 -0.87 0.45
C GLU A 178 17.27 0.47 0.03
N ALA A 179 16.22 0.88 0.74
CA ALA A 179 15.74 2.25 0.70
C ALA A 179 16.63 3.17 1.55
N ILE A 180 16.92 4.35 1.03
CA ILE A 180 17.63 5.39 1.80
C ILE A 180 16.63 6.23 2.57
N ASP A 181 15.65 6.81 1.87
CA ASP A 181 14.61 7.64 2.50
C ASP A 181 13.46 7.96 1.54
N CYS A 182 12.34 8.42 2.09
CA CYS A 182 11.22 9.02 1.37
C CYS A 182 10.82 10.32 2.06
N ARG A 183 10.98 11.46 1.38
CA ARG A 183 10.82 12.80 1.98
C ARG A 183 9.88 13.66 1.18
N SER A 184 9.25 14.63 1.84
CA SER A 184 8.46 15.64 1.13
C SER A 184 9.32 16.44 0.15
N VAL A 185 8.81 16.66 -1.07
CA VAL A 185 9.47 17.49 -2.10
C VAL A 185 9.68 18.93 -1.60
N ARG A 186 8.83 19.41 -0.67
CA ARG A 186 8.98 20.74 -0.04
C ARG A 186 10.31 20.92 0.70
N GLY A 187 10.93 19.82 1.14
CA GLY A 187 12.25 19.84 1.79
C GLY A 187 13.43 20.03 0.81
N GLY A 188 13.16 20.01 -0.50
CA GLY A 188 14.17 20.13 -1.54
C GLY A 188 15.06 18.90 -1.71
N ASN A 189 15.92 18.94 -2.72
CA ASN A 189 16.73 17.80 -3.16
C ASN A 189 18.13 17.73 -2.53
N GLN A 190 18.45 18.64 -1.60
CA GLN A 190 19.81 18.75 -1.05
C GLN A 190 20.30 17.44 -0.42
N TRP A 191 19.41 16.68 0.21
CA TRP A 191 19.74 15.39 0.83
C TRP A 191 20.12 14.33 -0.21
N ILE A 192 19.46 14.31 -1.36
CA ILE A 192 19.79 13.46 -2.51
C ILE A 192 21.16 13.86 -3.06
N LEU A 193 21.37 15.15 -3.33
CA LEU A 193 22.63 15.66 -3.88
C LEU A 193 23.81 15.38 -2.93
N ASN A 194 23.61 15.52 -1.62
CA ASN A 194 24.62 15.21 -0.61
C ASN A 194 24.98 13.72 -0.61
N PHE A 195 23.97 12.84 -0.67
CA PHE A 195 24.19 11.41 -0.77
C PHE A 195 25.01 11.08 -2.02
N LEU A 196 24.57 11.54 -3.20
CA LEU A 196 25.23 11.28 -4.48
C LEU A 196 26.67 11.79 -4.55
N LYS A 197 26.99 12.92 -3.88
CA LYS A 197 28.36 13.45 -3.79
C LYS A 197 29.28 12.60 -2.91
N SER A 198 28.74 12.06 -1.82
CA SER A 198 29.50 11.28 -0.84
C SER A 198 29.67 9.81 -1.22
N ALA A 199 28.76 9.28 -2.02
CA ALA A 199 28.68 7.86 -2.33
C ALA A 199 29.43 7.47 -3.62
N SER A 200 29.95 6.24 -3.67
CA SER A 200 30.53 5.68 -4.90
C SER A 200 29.43 5.16 -5.83
N VAL A 201 28.87 6.06 -6.63
CA VAL A 201 27.74 5.79 -7.54
C VAL A 201 28.21 5.52 -8.96
N GLU A 202 27.64 4.49 -9.60
CA GLU A 202 27.89 4.18 -11.01
C GLU A 202 26.85 4.83 -11.94
N LYS A 203 25.56 4.64 -11.63
CA LYS A 203 24.42 5.20 -12.37
C LYS A 203 23.34 5.69 -11.41
N VAL A 204 22.63 6.73 -11.85
CA VAL A 204 21.43 7.26 -11.19
C VAL A 204 20.29 7.19 -12.19
N VAL A 205 19.15 6.65 -11.79
CA VAL A 205 17.90 6.66 -12.56
C VAL A 205 16.89 7.50 -11.81
N VAL A 206 16.22 8.41 -12.52
CA VAL A 206 15.22 9.31 -11.94
C VAL A 206 13.93 9.20 -12.75
N ASP A 207 12.83 8.90 -12.08
CA ASP A 207 11.50 8.89 -12.69
C ASP A 207 10.52 9.77 -11.88
N GLY A 208 9.58 10.38 -12.60
CA GLY A 208 8.51 11.20 -12.05
C GLY A 208 8.56 12.63 -12.59
N ALA A 209 7.61 12.96 -13.45
CA ALA A 209 7.54 14.24 -14.16
C ALA A 209 7.48 15.46 -13.24
N SER A 210 6.99 15.30 -12.01
CA SER A 210 6.88 16.36 -11.00
C SER A 210 8.22 16.92 -10.53
N GLY A 211 9.32 16.14 -10.60
CA GLY A 211 10.62 16.58 -10.07
C GLY A 211 11.86 16.15 -10.85
N GLN A 212 11.75 15.22 -11.79
CA GLN A 212 12.93 14.66 -12.48
C GLN A 212 13.77 15.70 -13.22
N GLY A 213 13.13 16.67 -13.90
CA GLY A 213 13.82 17.71 -14.65
C GLY A 213 14.48 18.76 -13.76
N LEU A 214 13.94 19.00 -12.56
CA LEU A 214 14.58 19.87 -11.57
C LEU A 214 15.85 19.22 -11.03
N LEU A 215 15.75 17.96 -10.59
CA LEU A 215 16.88 17.22 -10.06
C LEU A 215 17.99 17.03 -11.09
N GLU A 216 17.66 16.76 -12.36
CA GLU A 216 18.64 16.69 -13.44
C GLU A 216 19.47 17.97 -13.56
N ARG A 217 18.82 19.14 -13.50
CA ARG A 217 19.50 20.45 -13.55
C ARG A 217 20.37 20.66 -12.31
N GLU A 218 19.85 20.39 -11.12
CA GLU A 218 20.60 20.55 -9.88
C GLU A 218 21.82 19.62 -9.83
N MET A 219 21.69 18.38 -10.29
CA MET A 219 22.80 17.44 -10.43
C MET A 219 23.89 17.99 -11.37
N LYS A 220 23.50 18.60 -12.50
CA LYS A 220 24.42 19.24 -13.43
C LYS A 220 25.13 20.44 -12.79
N ASP A 221 24.41 21.29 -12.04
CA ASP A 221 24.96 22.47 -11.38
C ASP A 221 26.04 22.10 -10.35
N VAL A 222 25.86 20.95 -9.67
CA VAL A 222 26.86 20.41 -8.75
C VAL A 222 27.86 19.43 -9.39
N ARG A 223 27.90 19.36 -10.73
CA ARG A 223 28.82 18.54 -11.54
C ARG A 223 28.74 17.03 -11.28
N LEU A 224 27.57 16.52 -10.90
CA LEU A 224 27.29 15.08 -10.90
C LEU A 224 27.02 14.60 -12.34
N LYS A 225 27.22 13.29 -12.58
CA LYS A 225 26.83 12.67 -13.86
C LYS A 225 25.33 12.81 -14.08
N ALA A 226 24.91 13.09 -15.31
CA ALA A 226 23.49 13.16 -15.66
C ALA A 226 22.77 11.85 -15.32
N PRO A 227 21.55 11.92 -14.77
CA PRO A 227 20.74 10.74 -14.51
C PRO A 227 20.20 10.14 -15.82
N ILE A 228 19.78 8.88 -15.74
CA ILE A 228 18.94 8.24 -16.75
C ILE A 228 17.49 8.60 -16.44
N LEU A 229 16.79 9.14 -17.43
CA LEU A 229 15.35 9.36 -17.38
C LEU A 229 14.69 8.24 -18.20
N PRO A 230 14.10 7.22 -17.55
CA PRO A 230 13.62 6.03 -18.25
C PRO A 230 12.40 6.35 -19.11
N THR A 231 12.32 5.70 -20.26
CA THR A 231 11.12 5.69 -21.09
C THR A 231 10.05 4.76 -20.49
N VAL A 232 8.80 4.90 -20.93
CA VAL A 232 7.70 4.01 -20.51
C VAL A 232 8.04 2.53 -20.77
N LYS A 233 8.73 2.23 -21.88
CA LYS A 233 9.17 0.87 -22.21
C LYS A 233 10.18 0.34 -21.20
N GLU A 234 11.14 1.17 -20.79
CA GLU A 234 12.14 0.81 -19.79
C GLU A 234 11.51 0.64 -18.40
N ILE A 235 10.51 1.44 -18.03
CA ILE A 235 9.73 1.23 -16.81
C ILE A 235 9.02 -0.13 -16.82
N ILE A 236 8.39 -0.51 -17.93
CA ILE A 236 7.75 -1.83 -18.04
C ILE A 236 8.79 -2.95 -17.88
N HIS A 237 9.95 -2.83 -18.51
CA HIS A 237 11.03 -3.80 -18.37
C HIS A 237 11.56 -3.85 -16.92
N ALA A 238 11.76 -2.70 -16.28
CA ALA A 238 12.23 -2.63 -14.89
C ALA A 238 11.28 -3.36 -13.92
N ASN A 239 9.96 -3.21 -14.11
CA ASN A 239 8.95 -3.90 -13.32
C ASN A 239 8.96 -5.42 -13.56
N ALA A 240 9.15 -5.87 -14.81
CA ALA A 240 9.28 -7.28 -15.14
C ALA A 240 10.56 -7.89 -14.55
N ASP A 241 11.70 -7.17 -14.64
CA ASP A 241 12.97 -7.61 -14.07
C ASP A 241 12.90 -7.70 -12.53
N TRP A 242 12.20 -6.76 -11.89
CA TRP A 242 11.94 -6.80 -10.46
C TRP A 242 11.15 -8.03 -10.05
N GLU A 243 10.03 -8.31 -10.72
CA GLU A 243 9.21 -9.49 -10.47
C GLU A 243 10.02 -10.78 -10.66
N GLN A 244 10.75 -10.87 -11.78
CA GLN A 244 11.61 -12.01 -12.06
C GLN A 244 12.71 -12.16 -11.01
N GLY A 245 13.27 -11.05 -10.53
CA GLY A 245 14.31 -11.02 -9.51
C GLY A 245 13.85 -11.54 -8.16
N ILE A 246 12.59 -11.26 -7.80
CA ILE A 246 11.91 -11.81 -6.62
C ILE A 246 11.68 -13.31 -6.81
N PHE A 247 11.05 -13.71 -7.92
CA PHE A 247 10.70 -15.11 -8.19
C PHE A 247 11.95 -16.03 -8.25
N GLN A 248 13.04 -15.55 -8.83
CA GLN A 248 14.31 -16.27 -8.91
C GLN A 248 15.19 -16.15 -7.66
N GLU A 249 14.74 -15.43 -6.63
CA GLU A 249 15.49 -15.17 -5.40
C GLU A 249 16.90 -14.58 -5.64
N THR A 250 16.98 -13.67 -6.61
CA THR A 250 18.23 -12.97 -6.95
C THR A 250 18.35 -11.62 -6.25
N ILE A 251 17.26 -11.10 -5.68
CA ILE A 251 17.23 -9.90 -4.85
C ILE A 251 17.53 -10.26 -3.39
N GLN A 252 18.15 -9.34 -2.65
CA GLN A 252 18.42 -9.43 -1.22
C GLN A 252 18.17 -8.09 -0.53
N HIS A 253 17.66 -8.09 0.69
CA HIS A 253 17.42 -6.87 1.50
C HIS A 253 17.54 -7.16 3.01
N LYS A 254 17.63 -6.14 3.86
CA LYS A 254 17.72 -6.26 5.33
C LYS A 254 16.38 -6.29 6.05
N GLY A 255 15.26 -6.22 5.32
CA GLY A 255 13.92 -6.25 5.90
C GLY A 255 13.51 -4.92 6.56
N GLN A 256 13.87 -3.79 5.96
CA GLN A 256 13.44 -2.47 6.45
C GLN A 256 11.91 -2.42 6.57
N PRO A 257 11.33 -2.06 7.74
CA PRO A 257 9.89 -2.14 7.96
C PRO A 257 9.05 -1.38 6.93
N SER A 258 9.46 -0.16 6.56
CA SER A 258 8.78 0.66 5.56
C SER A 258 8.77 0.01 4.18
N LEU A 259 9.88 -0.60 3.77
CA LEU A 259 9.97 -1.28 2.47
C LEU A 259 9.17 -2.58 2.47
N VAL A 260 9.22 -3.36 3.56
CA VAL A 260 8.38 -4.57 3.72
C VAL A 260 6.92 -4.18 3.60
N GLN A 261 6.48 -3.16 4.34
CA GLN A 261 5.09 -2.71 4.34
C GLN A 261 4.60 -2.33 2.93
N VAL A 262 5.37 -1.56 2.16
CA VAL A 262 4.94 -1.16 0.81
C VAL A 262 4.98 -2.33 -0.18
N VAL A 263 6.03 -3.17 -0.14
CA VAL A 263 6.19 -4.28 -1.08
C VAL A 263 5.12 -5.35 -0.88
N THR A 264 4.74 -5.65 0.36
CA THR A 264 3.77 -6.71 0.67
C THR A 264 2.31 -6.24 0.68
N ASN A 265 2.06 -4.98 0.29
CA ASN A 265 0.73 -4.39 0.17
C ASN A 265 0.59 -3.64 -1.17
N CYS A 266 1.15 -4.21 -2.23
CA CYS A 266 1.06 -3.68 -3.59
C CYS A 266 0.18 -4.57 -4.49
N GLU A 267 -0.35 -3.98 -5.56
CA GLU A 267 -1.05 -4.67 -6.64
C GLU A 267 -0.52 -4.22 -8.00
N LYS A 268 -0.75 -5.02 -9.05
CA LYS A 268 -0.35 -4.64 -10.41
C LYS A 268 -1.32 -3.62 -10.98
N ARG A 269 -0.79 -2.56 -11.58
CA ARG A 269 -1.51 -1.65 -12.48
C ARG A 269 -1.05 -1.86 -13.91
N THR A 270 -1.97 -1.77 -14.86
CA THR A 270 -1.63 -1.83 -16.28
C THR A 270 -0.92 -0.54 -16.71
N ILE A 271 0.04 -0.68 -17.63
CA ILE A 271 0.73 0.44 -18.29
C ILE A 271 0.53 0.26 -19.79
N GLY A 272 -0.31 1.14 -20.37
CA GLY A 272 -0.70 1.05 -21.77
C GLY A 272 -1.56 -0.18 -22.07
N SER A 273 -1.72 -0.49 -23.36
CA SER A 273 -2.56 -1.60 -23.86
C SER A 273 -1.77 -2.86 -24.26
N SER A 274 -0.44 -2.80 -24.28
CA SER A 274 0.43 -3.88 -24.76
C SER A 274 0.82 -4.90 -23.67
N GLY A 275 0.04 -5.01 -22.59
CA GLY A 275 0.31 -5.93 -21.48
C GLY A 275 1.43 -5.50 -20.53
N GLY A 276 1.91 -4.26 -20.63
CA GLY A 276 2.85 -3.69 -19.67
C GLY A 276 2.20 -3.49 -18.30
N PHE A 277 2.99 -3.57 -17.24
CA PHE A 277 2.50 -3.34 -15.88
C PHE A 277 3.52 -2.55 -15.05
N GLY A 278 3.02 -1.96 -13.97
CA GLY A 278 3.80 -1.51 -12.83
C GLY A 278 3.05 -1.83 -11.54
N TYR A 279 3.54 -1.33 -10.41
CA TYR A 279 2.86 -1.50 -9.14
C TYR A 279 2.09 -0.24 -8.72
N LYS A 280 1.07 -0.43 -7.90
CA LYS A 280 0.42 0.61 -7.09
C LYS A 280 0.21 0.06 -5.68
N SER A 281 0.07 0.97 -4.71
CA SER A 281 -0.33 0.59 -3.36
C SER A 281 -1.78 0.09 -3.37
N GLN A 282 -2.07 -0.87 -2.50
CA GLN A 282 -3.46 -1.31 -2.23
C GLN A 282 -4.22 -0.34 -1.33
N PHE A 283 -3.49 0.52 -0.61
CA PHE A 283 -4.05 1.47 0.33
C PHE A 283 -3.65 2.90 -0.06
N ASP A 284 -4.62 3.80 -0.11
CA ASP A 284 -4.43 5.19 -0.56
C ASP A 284 -3.46 6.00 0.30
N ASP A 285 -3.28 5.61 1.57
CA ASP A 285 -2.37 6.26 2.53
C ASP A 285 -0.93 5.72 2.47
N MET A 286 -0.67 4.70 1.66
CA MET A 286 0.66 4.14 1.45
C MET A 286 1.22 4.52 0.07
N ASP A 287 2.41 5.10 0.08
CA ASP A 287 3.05 5.52 -1.17
C ASP A 287 3.95 4.44 -1.77
N ILE A 288 3.65 4.07 -3.01
CA ILE A 288 4.42 3.11 -3.80
C ILE A 288 5.81 3.63 -4.24
N ALA A 289 6.06 4.94 -4.13
CA ALA A 289 7.30 5.58 -4.58
C ALA A 289 8.57 4.94 -3.98
N LEU A 290 8.49 4.45 -2.75
CA LEU A 290 9.60 3.75 -2.10
C LEU A 290 9.98 2.46 -2.86
N MET A 291 8.99 1.64 -3.20
CA MET A 291 9.17 0.42 -3.99
C MET A 291 9.58 0.73 -5.42
N ASP A 292 8.94 1.71 -6.07
CA ASP A 292 9.30 2.15 -7.42
C ASP A 292 10.77 2.62 -7.49
N SER A 293 11.25 3.34 -6.47
CA SER A 293 12.66 3.74 -6.41
C SER A 293 13.61 2.53 -6.29
N CYS A 294 13.21 1.46 -5.61
CA CYS A 294 13.94 0.19 -5.56
C CYS A 294 13.96 -0.51 -6.92
N ILE A 295 12.83 -0.53 -7.63
CA ILE A 295 12.72 -1.09 -8.99
C ILE A 295 13.69 -0.41 -9.95
N LEU A 296 13.75 0.93 -9.92
CA LEU A 296 14.68 1.69 -10.75
C LEU A 296 16.15 1.38 -10.43
N ALA A 297 16.50 1.31 -9.15
CA ALA A 297 17.84 0.96 -8.70
C ALA A 297 18.23 -0.46 -9.14
N HIS A 298 17.31 -1.41 -8.94
CA HIS A 298 17.47 -2.81 -9.33
C HIS A 298 17.74 -2.94 -10.82
N TRP A 299 16.87 -2.36 -11.65
CA TRP A 299 16.98 -2.38 -13.10
C TRP A 299 18.32 -1.82 -13.58
N ALA A 300 18.74 -0.66 -13.05
CA ALA A 300 20.03 -0.06 -13.39
C ALA A 300 21.23 -0.96 -13.03
N CYS A 301 21.11 -1.71 -11.94
CA CYS A 301 22.14 -2.64 -11.46
C CYS A 301 22.21 -3.92 -12.31
N VAL A 302 21.06 -4.48 -12.69
CA VAL A 302 20.97 -5.69 -13.53
C VAL A 302 21.49 -5.41 -14.94
N GLU A 303 21.06 -4.32 -15.56
CA GLU A 303 21.46 -3.90 -16.91
C GLU A 303 22.94 -3.50 -17.01
N ALA A 304 23.61 -3.27 -15.88
CA ALA A 304 25.00 -2.89 -15.88
C ALA A 304 25.91 -4.06 -16.32
N LYS A 305 26.46 -3.91 -17.53
CA LYS A 305 27.47 -4.83 -18.08
C LYS A 305 28.77 -4.79 -17.25
N PRO A 306 29.46 -5.92 -17.05
CA PRO A 306 30.74 -5.95 -16.38
C PRO A 306 31.77 -5.11 -17.14
N VAL A 307 32.56 -4.31 -16.41
CA VAL A 307 33.64 -3.51 -17.00
C VAL A 307 34.70 -4.45 -17.54
N ARG A 308 34.80 -4.59 -18.88
CA ARG A 308 35.91 -5.28 -19.52
C ARG A 308 37.18 -4.43 -19.32
N LYS A 309 38.12 -4.90 -18.50
CA LYS A 309 39.47 -4.32 -18.45
C LYS A 309 40.11 -4.52 -19.83
N GLN A 310 40.32 -3.43 -20.56
CA GLN A 310 41.04 -3.46 -21.83
C GLN A 310 42.48 -3.90 -21.53
N LYS A 311 42.86 -5.09 -22.01
CA LYS A 311 44.26 -5.52 -21.98
C LYS A 311 44.95 -4.86 -23.18
N ILE A 312 45.77 -3.86 -22.91
CA ILE A 312 46.69 -3.31 -23.90
C ILE A 312 47.89 -4.25 -23.92
N TRP A 313 48.18 -4.85 -25.07
CA TRP A 313 49.41 -5.59 -25.31
C TRP A 313 50.34 -4.64 -26.07
N TYR A 314 51.59 -4.53 -25.60
CA TYR A 314 52.68 -3.83 -26.28
C TYR A 314 53.46 -4.83 -27.15
#